data_AF-A0A6L4YQE0-F1
#
_entry.id   AF-A0A6L4YQE0-F1
#
_cell.length_a   1.000
_cell.length_b   1.000
_cell.length_c   1.000
_cell.angle_alpha   90.00
_cell.angle_beta   90.00
_cell.angle_gamma   90.00
#
_symmetry.space_group_name_H-M   'P 1'
#
loop_
_entity.id
_entity.type
_entity.pdbx_description
1 polymer ?
#
loop_
_entity_poly.entity_id
_entity_poly.type
_entity_poly.pdbx_seq_one_letter_code
_entity_poly.pdbx_strand_id
1 'polypeptide(L)'
;MGIGFVLFIYLFVGLSIAVIVGIVRVIKTNQENAGKSTSSKTSPIKQFLAPIGTVLYFFLTLIVYIVWCQAVLREDMGDAWQVKLPNRYVLQMIDTMDKGIIEFPTNKPSLEVTKIGQDKNMIFGQAQEGYFVLDTSTGQLWIFDSEKKQQDQCNALGITSNALTLGEFYDGNRSWFLSLLPIIVMSTIFFFIRSQSRRTLTKQISGVLI
;
A
#
# COMPACT_ATOMS: atom_id res chain seq x y z
N MET A 1 -11.33 -8.91 -9.78
CA MET A 1 -10.65 -10.03 -9.07
C MET A 1 -9.80 -9.40 -7.98
N GLY A 2 -9.90 -9.84 -6.73
CA GLY A 2 -9.22 -9.17 -5.62
C GLY A 2 -7.70 -9.17 -5.74
N ILE A 3 -7.05 -8.15 -5.17
CA ILE A 3 -5.58 -7.97 -5.18
C ILE A 3 -4.84 -9.22 -4.65
N GLY A 4 -5.43 -9.95 -3.69
CA GLY A 4 -4.86 -11.20 -3.17
C GLY A 4 -4.71 -12.31 -4.23
N PHE A 5 -5.68 -12.42 -5.15
CA PHE A 5 -5.60 -13.41 -6.24
C PHE A 5 -4.50 -13.05 -7.24
N VAL A 6 -4.38 -11.77 -7.56
CA VAL A 6 -3.32 -11.25 -8.43
C VAL A 6 -1.94 -11.52 -7.81
N LEU A 7 -1.76 -11.23 -6.53
CA LEU A 7 -0.52 -11.51 -5.79
C LEU A 7 -0.18 -13.01 -5.77
N PHE A 8 -1.19 -13.88 -5.64
CA PHE A 8 -1.00 -15.32 -5.68
C PHE A 8 -0.47 -15.81 -7.03
N ILE A 9 -0.98 -15.30 -8.15
CA ILE A 9 -0.46 -15.60 -9.48
C ILE A 9 1.00 -15.14 -9.60
N TYR A 10 1.30 -13.91 -9.18
CA TYR A 10 2.67 -13.39 -9.22
C TYR A 10 3.64 -14.20 -8.35
N LEU A 11 3.18 -14.75 -7.21
CA LEU A 11 3.99 -15.64 -6.39
C LEU A 11 4.36 -16.91 -7.16
N PHE A 12 3.40 -17.54 -7.84
CA PHE A 12 3.66 -18.75 -8.64
C PHE A 12 4.62 -18.48 -9.79
N VAL A 13 4.43 -17.38 -10.53
CA VAL A 13 5.33 -16.98 -11.61
C VAL A 13 6.73 -16.69 -11.06
N GLY A 14 6.83 -15.92 -9.97
CA GLY A 14 8.09 -15.59 -9.31
C GLY A 14 8.85 -16.81 -8.81
N LEU A 15 8.16 -17.78 -8.20
CA LEU A 15 8.76 -19.04 -7.76
C LEU A 15 9.25 -19.87 -8.93
N SER A 16 8.49 -19.93 -10.02
CA SER A 16 8.89 -20.66 -11.25
C SER A 16 10.18 -20.09 -11.83
N ILE A 17 10.29 -18.76 -11.92
CA ILE A 17 11.50 -18.07 -12.36
C ILE A 17 12.66 -18.32 -11.38
N ALA A 18 12.41 -18.25 -10.07
CA ALA A 18 13.43 -18.48 -9.05
C ALA A 18 14.01 -19.90 -9.10
N VAL A 19 13.19 -20.92 -9.40
CA VAL A 19 13.65 -22.30 -9.62
C VAL A 19 14.59 -22.37 -10.81
N ILE A 20 14.21 -21.78 -11.96
CA ILE A 20 15.06 -21.75 -13.16
C ILE A 20 16.41 -21.08 -12.85
N VAL A 21 16.38 -19.91 -12.20
CA VAL A 21 17.60 -19.19 -11.78
C VAL A 21 18.46 -20.03 -10.82
N GLY A 22 17.82 -20.76 -9.90
CA GLY A 22 18.49 -21.68 -8.98
C GLY A 22 19.22 -22.80 -9.71
N ILE A 23 18.57 -23.43 -10.69
CA ILE A 23 19.17 -24.49 -11.53
C ILE A 23 20.37 -23.94 -12.30
N VAL A 24 20.21 -22.81 -12.99
CA VAL A 24 21.29 -22.19 -13.77
C VAL A 24 22.49 -21.84 -12.87
N ARG A 25 22.24 -21.32 -11.67
CA ARG A 25 23.31 -21.03 -10.70
C ARG A 25 24.08 -22.28 -10.29
N VAL A 26 23.38 -23.37 -9.95
CA VAL A 26 24.02 -24.63 -9.56
C VAL A 26 24.87 -25.18 -10.71
N ILE A 27 24.33 -25.20 -11.94
CA ILE A 27 25.07 -25.66 -13.12
C ILE A 27 26.33 -24.82 -13.32
N LYS A 28 26.20 -23.49 -13.32
CA LYS A 28 27.33 -22.57 -13.54
C LYS A 28 28.41 -22.74 -12.47
N THR A 29 28.04 -22.80 -11.19
CA THR A 29 29.04 -23.00 -10.14
C THR A 29 29.68 -24.39 -10.19
N ASN A 30 28.94 -25.43 -10.57
CA ASN A 30 29.53 -26.76 -10.76
C ASN A 30 30.55 -26.76 -11.91
N GLN A 31 30.26 -26.09 -13.03
CA GLN A 31 31.21 -25.94 -14.15
C GLN A 31 32.46 -25.15 -13.74
N GLU A 32 32.30 -24.04 -13.01
CA GLU A 32 33.42 -23.21 -12.54
C GLU A 32 34.31 -23.93 -11.52
N ASN A 33 33.74 -24.85 -10.74
CA ASN A 33 34.46 -25.64 -9.72
C ASN A 33 35.10 -26.93 -10.27
N ALA A 34 34.69 -27.40 -11.46
CA ALA A 34 35.21 -28.64 -12.05
C ALA A 34 36.72 -28.61 -12.34
N GLY A 35 37.36 -27.43 -12.34
CA GLY A 35 38.80 -27.26 -12.56
C GLY A 35 39.60 -26.70 -11.37
N LYS A 36 39.00 -26.49 -10.18
CA LYS A 36 39.68 -25.83 -9.04
C LYS A 36 39.70 -26.74 -7.81
N SER A 37 40.91 -27.12 -7.36
CA SER A 37 41.14 -28.12 -6.32
C SER A 37 40.71 -27.70 -4.91
N THR A 38 40.69 -26.41 -4.57
CA THR A 38 40.47 -25.99 -3.19
C THR A 38 39.77 -24.65 -3.03
N SER A 39 38.88 -24.60 -2.03
CA SER A 39 38.44 -23.41 -1.29
C SER A 39 37.27 -22.60 -1.84
N SER A 40 36.09 -23.22 -1.88
CA SER A 40 34.84 -22.70 -1.29
C SER A 40 33.66 -23.50 -1.84
N LYS A 41 33.39 -24.67 -1.24
CA LYS A 41 32.17 -25.43 -1.53
C LYS A 41 30.96 -24.69 -0.96
N THR A 42 30.46 -23.67 -1.65
CA THR A 42 29.08 -23.23 -1.43
C THR A 42 28.18 -24.39 -1.79
N SER A 43 27.47 -24.92 -0.80
CA SER A 43 26.57 -26.06 -0.99
C SER A 43 25.61 -25.78 -2.15
N PRO A 44 25.45 -26.69 -3.13
CA PRO A 44 24.55 -26.50 -4.27
C PRO A 44 23.11 -26.25 -3.82
N ILE A 45 22.72 -26.83 -2.68
CA ILE A 45 21.43 -26.59 -2.03
C ILE A 45 21.25 -25.11 -1.69
N LYS A 46 22.28 -24.44 -1.15
CA LYS A 46 22.20 -23.01 -0.79
C LYS A 46 22.07 -22.11 -2.01
N GLN A 47 22.73 -22.47 -3.12
CA GLN A 47 22.66 -21.70 -4.36
C GLN A 47 21.30 -21.82 -5.04
N PHE A 48 20.72 -23.02 -4.99
CA PHE A 48 19.36 -23.28 -5.47
C PHE A 48 18.29 -22.58 -4.61
N LEU A 49 18.43 -22.65 -3.28
CA LEU A 49 17.46 -22.06 -2.36
C LEU A 49 17.54 -20.53 -2.26
N ALA A 50 18.69 -19.91 -2.59
CA ALA A 50 18.86 -18.46 -2.49
C ALA A 50 17.82 -17.63 -3.30
N PRO A 51 17.59 -17.87 -4.60
CA PRO A 51 16.56 -17.13 -5.35
C PRO A 51 15.15 -17.41 -4.82
N ILE A 52 14.85 -18.65 -4.42
CA ILE A 52 13.55 -19.01 -3.84
C ILE A 52 13.31 -18.25 -2.54
N GLY A 53 14.29 -18.26 -1.63
CA GLY A 53 14.24 -17.54 -0.37
C GLY A 53 14.10 -16.03 -0.57
N THR A 54 14.66 -15.46 -1.64
CA THR A 54 14.52 -14.04 -1.97
C THR A 54 13.08 -13.71 -2.40
N VAL A 55 12.46 -14.53 -3.25
CA VAL A 55 11.06 -14.36 -3.64
C VAL A 55 10.13 -14.52 -2.44
N LEU A 56 10.33 -15.55 -1.62
CA LEU A 56 9.53 -15.76 -0.42
C LEU A 56 9.67 -14.60 0.57
N TYR A 57 10.88 -14.09 0.78
CA TYR A 57 11.11 -12.93 1.65
C TYR A 57 10.39 -11.67 1.14
N PHE A 58 10.45 -11.43 -0.16
CA PHE A 58 9.73 -10.32 -0.80
C PHE A 58 8.21 -10.43 -0.57
N PHE A 59 7.62 -11.59 -0.86
CA PHE A 59 6.18 -11.80 -0.68
C PHE A 59 5.76 -11.75 0.79
N LEU A 60 6.56 -12.30 1.71
CA LEU A 60 6.28 -12.19 3.15
C LEU A 60 6.27 -10.73 3.61
N THR A 61 7.23 -9.94 3.16
CA THR A 61 7.31 -8.51 3.47
C THR A 61 6.09 -7.77 2.92
N LEU A 62 5.64 -8.11 1.72
CA LEU A 62 4.45 -7.55 1.09
C LEU A 62 3.17 -7.93 1.86
N ILE A 63 3.02 -9.18 2.31
CA ILE A 63 1.89 -9.63 3.13
C ILE A 63 1.86 -8.90 4.47
N VAL A 64 2.98 -8.86 5.20
CA VAL A 64 3.08 -8.14 6.48
C VAL A 64 2.71 -6.67 6.30
N TYR A 65 3.13 -6.07 5.20
CA TYR A 65 2.77 -4.71 4.85
C TYR A 65 1.27 -4.52 4.60
N ILE A 66 0.64 -5.38 3.78
CA ILE A 66 -0.82 -5.31 3.55
C ILE A 66 -1.58 -5.46 4.87
N VAL A 67 -1.19 -6.42 5.70
CA VAL A 67 -1.80 -6.63 7.02
C VAL A 67 -1.59 -5.39 7.91
N TRP A 68 -0.43 -4.76 7.86
CA TRP A 68 -0.16 -3.51 8.59
C TRP A 68 -1.04 -2.36 8.08
N CYS A 69 -1.17 -2.19 6.76
CA CYS A 69 -2.05 -1.18 6.16
C CYS A 69 -3.51 -1.39 6.60
N GLN A 70 -3.99 -2.63 6.57
CA GLN A 70 -5.37 -2.91 6.98
C GLN A 70 -5.57 -2.82 8.50
N ALA A 71 -4.65 -3.33 9.31
CA ALA A 71 -4.82 -3.40 10.76
C ALA A 71 -4.49 -2.07 11.47
N VAL A 72 -3.45 -1.37 11.02
CA VAL A 72 -2.92 -0.15 11.67
C VAL A 72 -3.42 1.09 10.94
N LEU A 73 -3.20 1.16 9.63
CA LEU A 73 -3.60 2.33 8.84
C LEU A 73 -5.11 2.30 8.53
N ARG A 74 -5.76 1.13 8.61
CA ARG A 74 -7.14 0.87 8.13
C ARG A 74 -7.39 1.48 6.76
N GLU A 75 -6.38 1.42 5.91
CA GLU A 75 -6.47 1.78 4.51
C GLU A 75 -6.64 0.47 3.74
N ASP A 76 -7.70 0.39 2.93
CA ASP A 76 -7.88 -0.75 2.06
C ASP A 76 -7.00 -0.57 0.81
N MET A 77 -6.14 -1.54 0.51
CA MET A 77 -5.23 -1.50 -0.64
C MET A 77 -5.85 -2.15 -1.89
N GLY A 78 -7.19 -2.15 -1.98
CA GLY A 78 -7.97 -2.74 -3.07
C GLY A 78 -8.31 -1.74 -4.18
N ASP A 79 -9.40 -2.01 -4.91
CA ASP A 79 -9.94 -1.16 -6.00
C ASP A 79 -10.63 0.13 -5.50
N ALA A 80 -10.57 0.37 -4.19
CA ALA A 80 -11.21 1.52 -3.56
C ALA A 80 -10.20 2.35 -2.77
N TRP A 81 -10.22 3.66 -2.99
CA TRP A 81 -9.51 4.63 -2.16
C TRP A 81 -10.40 5.00 -0.98
N GLN A 82 -9.84 5.03 0.22
CA GLN A 82 -10.57 5.36 1.43
C GLN A 82 -9.90 6.51 2.18
N VAL A 83 -10.70 7.47 2.63
CA VAL A 83 -10.29 8.53 3.55
C VAL A 83 -11.12 8.41 4.82
N LYS A 84 -10.44 8.34 5.97
CA LYS A 84 -11.11 8.38 7.26
C LYS A 84 -11.64 9.78 7.51
N LEU A 85 -12.92 9.83 7.84
CA LEU A 85 -13.59 11.05 8.26
C LEU A 85 -13.81 11.03 9.78
N PRO A 86 -14.11 12.18 10.40
CA PRO A 86 -14.39 12.27 11.83
C PRO A 86 -15.52 11.32 12.27
N ASN A 87 -15.50 10.89 13.54
CA ASN A 87 -16.55 10.07 14.17
C ASN A 87 -16.88 8.75 13.44
N ARG A 88 -15.86 8.10 12.86
CA ARG A 88 -15.93 6.77 12.18
C ARG A 88 -16.67 6.78 10.83
N TYR A 89 -16.90 7.95 10.27
CA TYR A 89 -17.32 8.05 8.88
C TYR A 89 -16.15 7.68 7.96
N VAL A 90 -16.45 7.17 6.77
CA VAL A 90 -15.45 6.83 5.76
C VAL A 90 -15.91 7.37 4.41
N LEU A 91 -15.01 8.06 3.72
CA LEU A 91 -15.20 8.40 2.32
C LEU A 91 -14.54 7.30 1.50
N GLN A 92 -15.33 6.59 0.70
CA GLN A 92 -14.86 5.57 -0.21
C GLN A 92 -15.02 6.05 -1.66
N MET A 93 -13.98 5.92 -2.47
CA MET A 93 -14.01 6.19 -3.91
C MET A 93 -13.66 4.88 -4.60
N ILE A 94 -14.43 4.50 -5.62
CA ILE A 94 -14.24 3.24 -6.36
C ILE A 94 -13.94 3.60 -7.81
N ASP A 95 -12.95 2.93 -8.40
CA ASP A 95 -12.48 3.06 -9.79
C ASP A 95 -11.94 4.44 -10.22
N THR A 96 -12.57 5.56 -9.81
CA THR A 96 -12.07 6.92 -10.02
C THR A 96 -12.21 7.80 -8.78
N MET A 97 -11.45 8.91 -8.73
CA MET A 97 -11.55 9.94 -7.68
C MET A 97 -12.55 11.05 -8.04
N ASP A 98 -13.47 10.81 -8.97
CA ASP A 98 -14.48 11.79 -9.39
C ASP A 98 -15.80 11.63 -8.63
N LYS A 99 -16.02 10.42 -8.09
CA LYS A 99 -17.21 10.06 -7.32
C LYS A 99 -16.79 9.27 -6.09
N GLY A 100 -17.51 9.51 -5.01
CA GLY A 100 -17.29 8.84 -3.75
C GLY A 100 -18.59 8.61 -3.01
N ILE A 101 -18.50 7.77 -1.99
CA ILE A 101 -19.59 7.36 -1.14
C ILE A 101 -19.14 7.66 0.29
N ILE A 102 -19.93 8.43 1.02
CA ILE A 102 -19.75 8.58 2.46
C ILE A 102 -20.54 7.46 3.13
N GLU A 103 -19.82 6.55 3.77
CA GLU A 103 -20.38 5.50 4.60
C GLU A 103 -20.69 6.03 6.00
N PHE A 104 -21.93 5.84 6.43
CA PHE A 104 -22.37 6.16 7.78
C PHE A 104 -21.97 5.03 8.74
N PRO A 105 -21.58 5.33 9.98
CA PRO A 105 -21.23 4.30 10.97
C PRO A 105 -22.43 3.47 11.47
N THR A 106 -23.64 3.87 11.11
CA THR A 106 -24.90 3.13 11.31
C THR A 106 -25.42 2.71 9.94
N ASN A 107 -26.25 1.65 9.84
CA ASN A 107 -26.92 1.14 8.62
C ASN A 107 -27.86 2.15 7.89
N LYS A 108 -27.58 3.44 7.97
CA LYS A 108 -28.20 4.50 7.19
C LYS A 108 -27.73 4.40 5.74
N PRO A 109 -28.56 4.83 4.78
CA PRO A 109 -28.17 4.89 3.37
C PRO A 109 -26.93 5.76 3.21
N SER A 110 -25.97 5.29 2.44
CA SER A 110 -24.73 6.00 2.11
C SER A 110 -25.01 7.22 1.22
N LEU A 111 -24.15 8.25 1.30
CA LEU A 111 -24.31 9.47 0.52
C LEU A 111 -23.30 9.52 -0.62
N GLU A 112 -23.78 9.54 -1.87
CA GLU A 112 -22.93 9.72 -3.04
C GLU A 112 -22.53 11.19 -3.20
N VAL A 113 -21.22 11.44 -3.32
CA VAL A 113 -20.60 12.76 -3.34
C VAL A 113 -19.63 12.93 -4.51
N THR A 114 -19.48 14.17 -4.97
CA THR A 114 -18.54 14.59 -6.04
C THR A 114 -17.55 15.65 -5.56
N LYS A 115 -17.89 16.38 -4.50
CA LYS A 115 -16.99 17.31 -3.81
C LYS A 115 -17.14 17.16 -2.32
N ILE A 116 -16.04 17.37 -1.61
CA ILE A 116 -16.02 17.26 -0.15
C ILE A 116 -15.05 18.27 0.45
N GLY A 117 -15.43 18.80 1.59
CA GLY A 117 -14.62 19.58 2.50
C GLY A 117 -14.88 19.11 3.92
N GLN A 118 -13.91 19.34 4.80
CA GLN A 118 -13.97 18.95 6.19
C GLN A 118 -13.47 20.09 7.07
N ASP A 119 -14.22 20.39 8.12
CA ASP A 119 -13.77 21.24 9.22
C ASP A 119 -14.23 20.64 10.55
N LYS A 120 -13.28 20.27 11.40
CA LYS A 120 -13.53 19.58 12.69
C LYS A 120 -14.42 18.34 12.51
N ASN A 121 -15.64 18.37 13.04
CA ASN A 121 -16.63 17.29 12.97
C ASN A 121 -17.66 17.49 11.85
N MET A 122 -17.45 18.47 10.98
CA MET A 122 -18.40 18.84 9.94
C MET A 122 -17.83 18.49 8.59
N ILE A 123 -18.67 17.87 7.79
CA ILE A 123 -18.36 17.48 6.41
C ILE A 123 -19.37 18.20 5.53
N PHE A 124 -18.91 18.80 4.46
CA PHE A 124 -19.77 19.52 3.56
C PHE A 124 -19.28 19.32 2.14
N GLY A 125 -20.17 19.47 1.17
CA GLY A 125 -19.77 19.40 -0.22
C GLY A 125 -20.95 19.24 -1.15
N GLN A 126 -20.72 18.55 -2.25
CA GLN A 126 -21.71 18.32 -3.27
C GLN A 126 -22.01 16.82 -3.33
N ALA A 127 -23.30 16.50 -3.18
CA ALA A 127 -23.88 15.19 -3.36
C ALA A 127 -24.63 15.12 -4.71
N GLN A 128 -25.04 13.92 -5.11
CA GLN A 128 -25.86 13.74 -6.30
C GLN A 128 -27.21 14.50 -6.20
N GLU A 129 -27.77 14.59 -5.00
CA GLU A 129 -29.07 15.22 -4.72
C GLU A 129 -28.99 16.75 -4.51
N GLY A 130 -27.78 17.32 -4.41
CA GLY A 130 -27.60 18.75 -4.15
C GLY A 130 -26.35 19.03 -3.32
N TYR A 131 -26.36 20.12 -2.56
CA TYR A 131 -25.29 20.50 -1.64
C TYR A 131 -25.61 19.99 -0.25
N PHE A 132 -24.62 19.59 0.53
CA PHE A 132 -24.87 19.03 1.85
C PHE A 132 -23.97 19.59 2.94
N VAL A 133 -24.47 19.55 4.17
CA VAL A 133 -23.69 19.70 5.39
C VAL A 133 -24.05 18.53 6.30
N LEU A 134 -23.05 17.86 6.84
CA LEU A 134 -23.17 16.70 7.70
C LEU A 134 -22.38 16.98 8.98
N ASP A 135 -23.09 17.01 10.10
CA ASP A 135 -22.48 16.97 11.42
C ASP A 135 -22.23 15.50 11.80
N THR A 136 -20.97 15.09 11.80
CA THR A 136 -20.58 13.71 12.13
C THR A 136 -20.71 13.38 13.61
N SER A 137 -20.83 14.38 14.49
CA SER A 137 -20.98 14.16 15.94
C SER A 137 -22.41 13.80 16.32
N THR A 138 -23.39 14.43 15.66
CA THR A 138 -24.82 14.19 15.86
C THR A 138 -25.44 13.27 14.81
N GLY A 139 -24.76 13.11 13.67
CA GLY A 139 -25.26 12.40 12.50
C GLY A 139 -26.36 13.15 11.74
N GLN A 140 -26.48 14.47 11.96
CA GLN A 140 -27.45 15.32 11.30
C GLN A 140 -26.97 15.71 9.90
N LEU A 141 -27.80 15.44 8.89
CA LEU A 141 -27.55 15.76 7.49
C LEU A 141 -28.55 16.82 7.03
N TRP A 142 -28.04 17.91 6.46
CA TRP A 142 -28.81 18.92 5.77
C TRP A 142 -28.49 18.88 4.28
N ILE A 143 -29.52 18.88 3.44
CA ILE A 143 -29.40 18.92 1.98
C ILE A 143 -30.02 20.23 1.49
N PHE A 144 -29.36 20.86 0.53
CA PHE A 144 -29.69 22.16 -0.02
C PHE A 144 -29.67 22.14 -1.55
N ASP A 145 -30.60 22.86 -2.16
CA ASP A 145 -30.66 22.96 -3.63
C ASP A 145 -29.59 23.89 -4.23
N SER A 146 -28.90 24.68 -3.39
CA SER A 146 -27.91 25.66 -3.85
C SER A 146 -26.70 25.78 -2.92
N GLU A 147 -25.54 26.02 -3.54
CA GLU A 147 -24.25 26.25 -2.86
C GLU A 147 -24.35 27.42 -1.87
N LYS A 148 -25.08 28.47 -2.23
CA LYS A 148 -25.28 29.64 -1.37
C LYS A 148 -25.95 29.27 -0.04
N LYS A 149 -27.02 28.45 -0.06
CA LYS A 149 -27.71 28.03 1.17
C LYS A 149 -26.81 27.15 2.04
N GLN A 150 -26.01 26.28 1.41
CA GLN A 150 -25.01 25.48 2.11
C GLN A 150 -23.96 26.37 2.76
N GLN A 151 -23.44 27.36 2.04
CA GLN A 151 -22.44 28.30 2.55
C GLN A 151 -22.99 29.16 3.68
N ASP A 152 -24.24 29.61 3.59
CA ASP A 152 -24.94 30.30 4.68
C ASP A 152 -25.03 29.43 5.94
N GLN A 153 -25.35 28.13 5.78
CA GLN A 153 -25.34 27.17 6.89
C GLN A 153 -23.93 26.96 7.47
N CYS A 154 -22.91 26.79 6.63
CA CYS A 154 -21.52 26.68 7.08
C CYS A 154 -21.09 27.92 7.87
N ASN A 155 -21.42 29.11 7.38
CA ASN A 155 -21.12 30.37 8.06
C ASN A 155 -21.86 30.48 9.40
N ALA A 156 -23.13 30.07 9.47
CA ALA A 156 -23.90 30.03 10.71
C ALA A 156 -23.30 29.07 11.75
N LEU A 157 -22.65 28.00 11.28
CA LEU A 157 -21.92 27.04 12.10
C LEU A 157 -20.46 27.44 12.37
N GLY A 158 -20.00 28.59 11.84
CA GLY A 158 -18.65 29.12 12.03
C GLY A 158 -17.57 28.37 11.24
N ILE A 159 -17.93 27.80 10.08
CA ILE A 159 -17.08 26.94 9.24
C ILE A 159 -16.82 27.64 7.91
N THR A 160 -15.58 27.55 7.42
CA THR A 160 -15.26 28.04 6.08
C THR A 160 -15.56 26.96 5.04
N SER A 161 -16.57 27.18 4.20
CA SER A 161 -16.92 26.23 3.14
C SER A 161 -15.91 26.30 2.00
N ASN A 162 -14.90 25.43 2.03
CA ASN A 162 -14.01 25.21 0.89
C ASN A 162 -14.08 23.72 0.50
N ALA A 163 -15.02 23.37 -0.37
CA ALA A 163 -15.19 22.01 -0.84
C ALA A 163 -14.25 21.77 -2.04
N LEU A 164 -13.41 20.76 -1.93
CA LEU A 164 -12.47 20.36 -2.95
C LEU A 164 -13.05 19.23 -3.80
N THR A 165 -12.43 18.95 -4.95
CA THR A 165 -12.66 17.69 -5.64
C THR A 165 -12.21 16.53 -4.76
N LEU A 166 -12.79 15.34 -4.94
CA LEU A 166 -12.41 14.21 -4.08
C LEU A 166 -10.94 13.79 -4.27
N GLY A 167 -10.38 13.95 -5.47
CA GLY A 167 -8.96 13.72 -5.73
C GLY A 167 -8.05 14.66 -4.94
N GLU A 168 -8.32 15.97 -4.97
CA GLU A 168 -7.57 16.95 -4.16
C GLU A 168 -7.72 16.70 -2.67
N PHE A 169 -8.93 16.33 -2.22
CA PHE A 169 -9.18 15.99 -0.82
C PHE A 169 -8.42 14.72 -0.41
N TYR A 170 -8.40 13.70 -1.27
CA TYR A 170 -7.66 12.46 -1.04
C TYR A 170 -6.15 12.73 -0.96
N ASP A 171 -5.58 13.45 -1.91
CA ASP A 171 -4.15 13.73 -1.95
C ASP A 171 -3.69 14.55 -0.72
N GLY A 172 -4.52 15.48 -0.26
CA GLY A 172 -4.24 16.24 0.96
C GLY A 172 -4.32 15.43 2.26
N ASN A 173 -5.13 14.36 2.29
CA ASN A 173 -5.34 13.51 3.46
C ASN A 173 -4.58 12.19 3.41
N ARG A 174 -3.98 11.84 2.27
CA ARG A 174 -3.20 10.63 2.11
C ARG A 174 -1.93 10.69 2.95
N SER A 175 -1.67 9.64 3.71
CA SER A 175 -0.42 9.53 4.46
C SER A 175 0.79 9.41 3.50
N TRP A 176 1.67 10.41 3.50
CA TRP A 176 2.93 10.44 2.73
C TRP A 176 3.85 9.24 3.01
N PHE A 177 3.59 8.52 4.10
CA PHE A 177 4.30 7.31 4.50
C PHE A 177 4.16 6.17 3.48
N LEU A 178 3.04 6.10 2.76
CA LEU A 178 2.84 5.13 1.67
C LEU A 178 3.87 5.29 0.53
N SER A 179 4.38 6.51 0.34
CA SER A 179 5.35 6.85 -0.72
C SER A 179 6.76 6.37 -0.40
N LEU A 180 7.10 6.17 0.89
CA LEU A 180 8.45 5.77 1.32
C LEU A 180 8.70 4.26 1.20
N LEU A 181 7.66 3.46 1.05
CA LEU A 181 7.76 2.00 1.18
C LEU A 181 8.52 1.29 0.06
N PRO A 182 8.39 1.69 -1.23
CA PRO A 182 9.23 1.13 -2.30
C PRO A 182 10.71 1.33 -1.97
N ILE A 183 11.06 2.45 -1.33
CA ILE A 183 12.42 2.79 -0.95
C ILE A 183 12.92 1.88 0.17
N ILE A 184 12.10 1.60 1.19
CA ILE A 184 12.45 0.71 2.30
C ILE A 184 12.58 -0.74 1.83
N VAL A 185 11.64 -1.25 1.04
CA VAL A 185 11.65 -2.61 0.50
C VAL A 185 12.83 -2.82 -0.46
N MET A 186 13.11 -1.85 -1.34
CA MET A 186 14.28 -1.92 -2.22
C MET A 186 15.59 -1.86 -1.42
N SER A 187 15.63 -1.08 -0.34
CA SER A 187 16.80 -0.97 0.54
C SER A 187 17.07 -2.28 1.29
N THR A 188 16.05 -2.97 1.81
CA THR A 188 16.21 -4.25 2.50
C THR A 188 16.60 -5.38 1.56
N ILE A 189 16.04 -5.43 0.35
CA ILE A 189 16.44 -6.38 -0.70
C ILE A 189 17.90 -6.13 -1.09
N PHE A 190 18.29 -4.87 -1.32
CA PHE A 190 19.66 -4.51 -1.64
C PHE A 190 20.65 -4.91 -0.53
N PHE A 191 20.31 -4.66 0.74
CA PHE A 191 21.11 -5.07 1.88
C PHE A 191 21.22 -6.59 2.01
N PHE A 192 20.13 -7.33 1.77
CA PHE A 192 20.14 -8.79 1.80
C PHE A 192 21.08 -9.36 0.72
N ILE A 193 20.97 -8.88 -0.53
CA ILE A 193 21.85 -9.26 -1.64
C ILE A 193 23.31 -8.92 -1.31
N ARG A 194 23.57 -7.71 -0.81
CA ARG A 194 24.92 -7.27 -0.44
C ARG A 194 25.51 -8.09 0.71
N SER A 195 24.70 -8.51 1.69
CA SER A 195 25.17 -9.35 2.80
C SER A 195 25.57 -10.76 2.33
N GLN A 196 24.84 -11.32 1.36
CA GLN A 196 25.20 -12.59 0.73
C GLN A 196 26.54 -12.48 -0.02
N SER A 197 26.78 -11.36 -0.71
CA SER A 197 28.04 -11.08 -1.41
C SER A 197 29.24 -10.85 -0.47
N ARG A 198 29.07 -10.17 0.67
CA ARG A 198 30.17 -9.93 1.63
C ARG A 198 30.66 -11.17 2.35
N ARG A 199 29.77 -12.14 2.63
CA ARG A 199 30.16 -13.42 3.25
C ARG A 199 31.04 -14.29 2.34
N THR A 200 30.97 -14.10 1.02
CA THR A 200 31.90 -14.72 0.06
C THR A 200 33.28 -14.06 0.07
N LEU A 201 33.36 -12.73 0.21
CA LEU A 201 34.63 -11.98 0.23
C LEU A 201 35.45 -12.19 1.51
N THR A 202 34.80 -12.26 2.67
CA THR A 202 35.50 -12.46 3.95
C THR A 202 36.15 -13.84 4.05
N LYS A 203 35.51 -14.88 3.48
CA LYS A 203 36.10 -16.22 3.42
C LYS A 203 37.33 -16.31 2.50
N GLN A 204 37.41 -15.48 1.46
CA GLN A 204 38.57 -15.43 0.59
C GLN A 204 39.78 -14.80 1.28
N ILE A 205 39.58 -13.77 2.10
CA ILE A 205 40.69 -13.08 2.79
C ILE A 205 41.23 -13.91 3.96
N SER A 206 40.36 -14.60 4.71
CA SER A 206 40.80 -15.48 5.80
C SER A 206 41.52 -16.75 5.33
N GLY A 207 41.32 -17.17 4.08
CA GLY A 207 42.01 -18.33 3.49
C GLY A 207 43.38 -18.02 2.88
N VAL A 208 43.77 -16.74 2.82
CA VAL A 208 45.07 -16.28 2.29
C VAL A 208 46.06 -15.92 3.43
N LEU A 209 45.58 -15.91 4.68
CA LEU A 209 46.35 -15.53 5.88
C LEU A 209 46.78 -16.72 6.76
N ILE A 210 46.76 -17.95 6.24
CA ILE A 210 47.33 -19.15 6.89
C ILE A 210 48.32 -19.81 5.94
#